data_AF-A0A816XP94-F1
#
_entry.id   AF-A0A816XP94-F1
#
_cell.length_a   1.000
_cell.length_b   1.000
_cell.length_c   1.000
_cell.angle_alpha   90.00
_cell.angle_beta   90.00
_cell.angle_gamma   90.00
#
_symmetry.space_group_name_H-M   'P 1'
#
loop_
_entity.id
_entity.type
_entity.pdbx_description
1 polymer ?
#
loop_
_entity_poly.entity_id
_entity_poly.type
_entity_poly.pdbx_seq_one_letter_code
_entity_poly.pdbx_strand_id
1 'polypeptide(L)' 'MCPVDTCTKKVIEISDTQYRCVKCDKTYDVFKWGYKTTIQVTDNSITQPVIIFNKQAEALFGIPAAEMLTHMMNVSHWY' A
#
# COMPACT_ATOMS: atom_id res chain seq x y z
N MET A 1 -0.75 -6.54 -2.11
CA MET A 1 0.66 -6.98 -2.33
C MET A 1 0.74 -8.49 -2.14
N CYS A 2 1.73 -9.12 -2.77
CA CYS A 2 1.99 -10.56 -2.62
C CYS A 2 2.14 -10.93 -1.13
N PRO A 3 1.56 -12.05 -0.67
CA PRO A 3 1.66 -12.45 0.73
C PRO A 3 3.05 -12.99 1.14
N VAL A 4 3.90 -13.36 0.17
CA VAL A 4 5.26 -13.85 0.45
C VAL A 4 6.17 -12.71 0.89
N ASP A 5 6.87 -12.85 2.02
CA ASP A 5 7.71 -11.78 2.61
C ASP A 5 8.85 -11.31 1.69
N THR A 6 9.36 -12.20 0.83
CA THR A 6 10.41 -11.88 -0.15
C THR A 6 9.88 -11.21 -1.42
N CYS A 7 8.57 -10.95 -1.53
CA CYS A 7 7.95 -10.37 -2.71
C CYS A 7 7.03 -9.19 -2.39
N THR A 8 7.34 -8.03 -2.98
CA THR A 8 6.56 -6.80 -2.85
C THR A 8 5.70 -6.48 -4.07
N LYS A 9 5.54 -7.42 -5.01
CA LYS A 9 4.77 -7.16 -6.24
C LYS A 9 3.28 -6.98 -5.91
N LYS A 10 2.62 -6.04 -6.60
CA LYS A 10 1.15 -5.94 -6.61
C LYS A 10 0.56 -7.23 -7.19
N VAL A 11 -0.46 -7.77 -6.53
CA VAL A 11 -1.24 -8.92 -7.02
C VAL A 11 -2.35 -8.42 -7.94
N ILE A 12 -2.79 -9.30 -8.84
CA ILE A 12 -3.94 -9.08 -9.73
C ILE A 12 -5.08 -9.95 -9.20
N GLU A 13 -6.25 -9.36 -9.03
CA GLU A 13 -7.47 -10.08 -8.68
C GLU A 13 -7.96 -10.85 -9.92
N ILE A 14 -8.22 -12.14 -9.76
CA ILE A 14 -8.74 -13.03 -10.81
C ILE A 14 -10.21 -13.39 -10.54
N SER A 15 -10.57 -13.49 -9.27
CA SER A 15 -11.94 -13.63 -8.77
C SER A 15 -12.03 -13.00 -7.38
N ASP A 16 -13.25 -12.87 -6.85
CA ASP A 16 -13.55 -12.21 -5.56
C ASP A 16 -12.69 -12.68 -4.39
N THR A 17 -12.15 -13.90 -4.44
CA THR A 17 -11.32 -14.49 -3.39
C THR A 17 -9.92 -14.87 -3.85
N GLN A 18 -9.55 -14.68 -5.12
CA GLN A 18 -8.28 -15.16 -5.66
C GLN A 18 -7.41 -14.05 -6.25
N TYR A 19 -6.17 -14.02 -5.77
CA TYR A 19 -5.17 -13.02 -6.14
C TYR A 19 -3.91 -13.67 -6.72
N ARG A 20 -3.57 -13.35 -7.96
CA ARG A 20 -2.36 -13.86 -8.62
C ARG A 20 -1.21 -12.87 -8.54
N CYS A 21 -0.07 -13.36 -8.06
CA CYS A 21 1.20 -12.65 -8.18
C CYS A 21 1.91 -13.08 -9.47
N VAL A 22 2.06 -12.18 -10.43
CA VAL A 22 2.77 -12.44 -11.69
C VAL A 22 4.27 -12.74 -11.47
N LYS A 23 4.88 -12.13 -10.45
CA LYS A 23 6.31 -12.33 -10.15
C LYS A 23 6.59 -13.72 -9.58
N CYS A 24 5.75 -14.19 -8.67
CA CYS A 24 5.90 -15.51 -8.04
C CYS A 24 5.26 -16.63 -8.88
N ASP A 25 4.54 -16.26 -9.93
CA ASP A 25 3.65 -17.12 -10.73
C ASP A 25 2.76 -18.04 -9.88
N LYS A 26 2.12 -17.45 -8.87
CA LYS A 26 1.26 -18.16 -7.91
C LYS A 26 0.00 -17.39 -7.63
N THR A 27 -1.08 -18.14 -7.37
CA THR A 27 -2.37 -17.64 -6.90
C THR A 27 -2.48 -17.87 -5.40
N TYR A 28 -3.06 -16.91 -4.71
CA TYR A 28 -3.26 -16.92 -3.26
C TYR A 28 -4.69 -16.47 -2.96
N ASP A 29 -5.27 -16.97 -1.87
CA ASP A 29 -6.59 -16.53 -1.40
C ASP A 29 -6.52 -15.27 -0.53
N VAL A 30 -5.31 -14.79 -0.26
CA VAL A 30 -5.03 -13.62 0.58
C VAL A 30 -3.99 -12.71 -0.06
N PHE A 31 -4.04 -11.44 0.31
CA PHE A 31 -3.03 -10.44 -0.05
C PHE A 31 -2.69 -9.56 1.16
N LYS A 32 -1.56 -8.86 1.08
CA LYS A 32 -1.14 -7.86 2.07
C LYS A 32 -1.46 -6.45 1.59
N TRP A 33 -2.00 -5.58 2.43
CA TRP A 33 -2.09 -4.15 2.11
C TRP A 33 -0.70 -3.54 2.03
N GLY A 34 -0.54 -2.50 1.21
CA GLY A 34 0.72 -1.77 1.16
C GLY A 34 0.61 -0.41 0.50
N TYR A 35 1.47 0.50 0.92
CA TYR A 35 1.41 1.89 0.50
C TYR A 35 1.99 2.12 -0.90
N LYS A 36 1.27 2.97 -1.63
CA LYS A 36 1.78 3.76 -2.75
C LYS A 36 1.23 5.17 -2.54
N THR A 37 2.00 6.00 -1.85
CA THR A 37 1.54 7.30 -1.40
C THR A 37 2.25 8.39 -2.18
N THR A 38 1.49 9.34 -2.71
CA THR A 38 2.05 10.59 -3.23
C THR A 38 2.06 11.62 -2.10
N ILE A 39 3.22 12.17 -1.79
CA ILE A 39 3.39 13.26 -0.82
C ILE A 39 3.93 14.50 -1.53
N GLN A 40 3.61 15.69 -1.02
CA GLN A 40 4.24 16.93 -1.46
C GLN A 40 5.42 17.22 -0.53
N VAL A 41 6.62 17.38 -1.09
CA VAL A 41 7.81 17.77 -0.34
C VAL A 41 8.14 19.20 -0.71
N THR A 42 8.23 20.06 0.29
CA THR A 42 8.47 21.50 0.14
C THR A 42 9.71 21.91 0.92
N ASP A 43 10.59 22.67 0.27
CA ASP A 43 11.65 23.43 0.91
C ASP A 43 11.47 24.93 0.63
N ASN A 44 12.48 25.74 0.95
CA ASN A 44 12.46 27.18 0.72
C ASN A 44 12.49 27.58 -0.77
N SER A 45 12.74 26.63 -1.67
CA SER A 45 12.93 26.86 -3.09
C SER A 45 11.72 26.39 -3.88
N ILE A 46 11.28 25.14 -3.67
CA ILE A 46 10.23 24.50 -4.48
C ILE A 46 9.35 23.54 -3.67
N THR A 47 8.20 23.21 -4.25
CA THR A 47 7.35 22.08 -3.83
C THR A 47 7.30 21.06 -4.96
N GLN A 48 7.56 19.80 -4.64
CA GLN A 48 7.57 18.71 -5.61
C GLN A 48 6.80 17.49 -5.08
N PRO A 49 5.90 16.89 -5.88
CA PRO A 49 5.28 15.62 -5.53
C PRO A 49 6.27 14.47 -5.68
N VAL A 50 6.36 13.62 -4.67
CA VAL A 50 7.14 12.37 -4.72
C VAL A 50 6.27 11.19 -4.34
N ILE A 51 6.52 10.05 -4.99
CA ILE A 51 5.84 8.79 -4.69
C ILE A 51 6.73 7.98 -3.75
N ILE A 52 6.21 7.67 -2.58
CA ILE A 52 6.83 6.77 -1.61
C ILE A 52 6.09 5.43 -1.59
N PHE A 53 6.86 4.35 -1.44
CA PHE A 53 6.36 2.98 -1.40
C PHE A 53 6.37 2.43 0.03
N ASN A 54 5.86 1.20 0.20
CA ASN A 54 5.55 0.62 1.50
C ASN A 54 6.56 0.89 2.62
N LYS A 55 7.84 0.55 2.42
CA LYS A 55 8.86 0.69 3.46
C LYS A 55 9.04 2.14 3.91
N GLN A 56 9.10 3.08 2.97
CA GLN A 56 9.28 4.50 3.27
C GLN A 56 8.01 5.10 3.88
N ALA A 57 6.84 4.67 3.41
CA ALA A 57 5.56 5.13 3.93
C ALA A 57 5.29 4.61 5.35
N GLU A 58 5.60 3.36 5.66
CA GLU A 58 5.51 2.82 7.03
C GLU A 58 6.45 3.56 7.98
N ALA A 59 7.67 3.88 7.53
CA ALA A 59 8.59 4.69 8.32
C ALA A 59 8.08 6.13 8.54
N LEU A 60 7.38 6.71 7.55
CA LEU A 60 6.82 8.06 7.63
C LEU A 60 5.55 8.12 8.50
N PHE A 61 4.64 7.17 8.34
CA PHE A 61 3.35 7.13 9.05
C PHE A 61 3.43 6.45 10.41
N GLY A 62 4.46 5.63 10.66
CA GLY A 62 4.64 4.90 11.91
C GLY A 62 3.73 3.67 12.07
N ILE A 63 2.88 3.37 11.09
CA ILE A 63 1.92 2.26 11.14
C ILE A 63 1.88 1.46 9.82
N PRO A 64 1.58 0.14 9.87
CA PRO A 64 1.36 -0.67 8.68
C PRO A 64 0.16 -0.20 7.84
N ALA A 65 0.20 -0.46 6.54
CA ALA A 65 -0.87 -0.05 5.62
C ALA A 65 -2.26 -0.63 5.97
N ALA A 66 -2.32 -1.82 6.54
CA ALA A 66 -3.58 -2.44 6.97
C ALA A 66 -4.23 -1.66 8.11
N GLU A 67 -3.43 -1.16 9.07
CA GLU A 67 -3.92 -0.37 10.21
C GLU A 67 -4.40 1.01 9.76
N MET A 68 -3.68 1.66 8.83
CA MET A 68 -4.12 2.90 8.22
C MET A 68 -5.49 2.76 7.53
N LEU A 69 -5.74 1.65 6.83
CA LEU A 69 -7.06 1.39 6.21
C LEU A 69 -8.17 1.35 7.28
N THR A 70 -7.95 0.67 8.41
CA THR A 70 -8.90 0.63 9.52
C THR A 70 -9.18 2.03 10.07
N HIS A 71 -8.14 2.85 10.26
CA HIS A 71 -8.32 4.24 10.68
C HIS A 71 -9.13 5.05 9.66
N MET A 72 -8.82 4.94 8.37
CA MET A 72 -9.56 5.65 7.32
C MET A 72 -11.04 5.25 7.25
N MET A 73 -11.35 3.97 7.47
CA MET A 73 -12.74 3.49 7.49
C MET A 73 -13.53 4.05 8.69
N ASN A 74 -12.86 4.26 9.83
CA ASN A 74 -13.48 4.82 11.04
C ASN A 74 -13.69 6.34 10.98
N VAL A 75 -13.03 7.04 10.06
CA VAL A 75 -13.18 8.49 9.84
C VAL A 75 -14.37 8.80 8.92
N SER A 76 -15.17 7.81 8.51
CA SER A 76 -16.31 7.95 7.59
C SER A 76 -17.58 8.63 8.17
N HIS A 77 -17.46 9.43 9.22
CA HIS A 77 -18.45 10.45 9.58
C HIS A 77 -17.85 11.82 9.28
N TRP A 78 -18.65 12.71 8.66
CA TRP A 78 -18.34 14.08 8.21
C TRP A 78 -17.92 14.24 6.75
N TYR A 79 -18.81 13.84 5.82
CA TYR A 79 -19.36 14.72 4.78
C TYR A 79 -20.83 14.36 4.54
#